data_AF-A0A0C2T1E6-F1
#
_entry.id   AF-A0A0C2T1E6-F1
#
_cell.length_a   1.000
_cell.length_b   1.000
_cell.length_c   1.000
_cell.angle_alpha   90.00
_cell.angle_beta   90.00
_cell.angle_gamma   90.00
#
_symmetry.space_group_name_H-M   'P 1'
#
loop_
_entity.id
_entity.type
_entity.pdbx_description
1 polymer ?
#
loop_
_entity_poly.entity_id
_entity_poly.type
_entity_poly.pdbx_seq_one_letter_code
_entity_poly.pdbx_strand_id
1 'polypeptide(L)'
;MEIGSPDDEDNGSSTPVDQLTRIRQLLKRPPIPGVQDWGIPPDSQQACDPAIATKLAQFHALKKDPDNPKHFNDSLMSNRSFRNPHLYTHLVEFVDVDERTTNFPPDVWDPNDVKDEWFADNIGTFLRYR
;
A
#
# COMPACT_ATOMS: atom_id res chain seq x y z
N MET A 1 -60.32 -24.98 21.06
CA MET A 1 -59.81 -24.38 19.81
C MET A 1 -58.47 -23.77 20.18
N GLU A 2 -57.44 -24.56 19.97
CA GLU A 2 -56.05 -24.29 20.36
C GLU A 2 -55.41 -23.56 19.17
N ILE A 3 -55.00 -22.30 19.37
CA ILE A 3 -54.26 -21.56 18.35
C ILE A 3 -52.80 -21.78 18.69
N GLY A 4 -52.18 -22.74 17.99
CA GLY A 4 -50.74 -22.98 18.05
C GLY A 4 -50.00 -21.74 17.56
N SER A 5 -49.06 -21.27 18.38
CA SER A 5 -48.04 -20.30 17.98
C SER A 5 -47.24 -20.88 16.81
N PRO A 6 -47.02 -20.14 15.72
CA PRO A 6 -46.14 -20.60 14.67
C PRO A 6 -44.70 -20.53 15.16
N ASP A 7 -44.03 -21.66 14.98
CA ASP A 7 -42.67 -21.98 15.34
C ASP A 7 -41.64 -20.89 14.96
N ASP A 8 -40.69 -20.75 15.87
CA ASP A 8 -39.27 -20.47 15.67
C ASP A 8 -38.79 -20.55 14.20
N GLU A 9 -38.38 -19.44 13.59
CA GLU A 9 -37.23 -19.43 12.67
C GLU A 9 -36.53 -18.05 12.62
N ASP A 10 -35.20 -18.14 12.68
CA ASP A 10 -34.16 -17.15 12.38
C ASP A 10 -33.86 -16.04 13.40
N ASN A 11 -33.40 -16.46 14.59
CA ASN A 11 -32.47 -15.67 15.37
C ASN A 11 -31.12 -15.55 14.62
N GLY A 12 -31.07 -14.69 13.61
CA GLY A 12 -29.88 -14.31 12.87
C GLY A 12 -28.89 -13.47 13.70
N SER A 13 -28.51 -13.93 14.89
CA SER A 13 -27.39 -13.35 15.63
C SER A 13 -26.07 -13.81 14.99
N SER A 14 -25.84 -13.40 13.74
CA SER A 14 -24.54 -13.58 13.09
C SER A 14 -23.48 -12.95 13.97
N THR A 15 -22.56 -13.76 14.47
CA THR A 15 -21.51 -13.22 15.35
C THR A 15 -20.62 -12.28 14.52
N PRO A 16 -19.98 -11.27 15.13
CA PRO A 16 -19.05 -10.40 14.40
C PRO A 16 -17.96 -11.16 13.63
N VAL A 17 -17.60 -12.37 14.11
CA VAL A 17 -16.62 -13.26 13.47
C VAL A 17 -17.17 -13.85 12.16
N ASP A 18 -18.45 -14.21 12.11
CA ASP A 18 -19.11 -14.75 10.92
C ASP A 18 -19.22 -13.68 9.82
N GLN A 19 -19.57 -12.45 10.21
CA GLN A 19 -19.61 -11.32 9.29
C GLN A 19 -18.24 -11.01 8.69
N LEU A 20 -17.20 -10.99 9.54
CA LEU A 20 -15.83 -10.74 9.08
C LEU A 20 -15.33 -11.84 8.13
N THR A 21 -15.70 -13.09 8.40
CA THR A 21 -15.36 -14.22 7.52
C THR A 21 -16.03 -14.07 6.16
N ARG A 22 -17.30 -13.67 6.13
CA ARG A 22 -18.05 -13.41 4.89
C ARG A 22 -17.45 -12.25 4.09
N ILE A 23 -17.09 -11.13 4.76
CA ILE A 23 -16.44 -9.98 4.12
C ILE A 23 -15.10 -10.41 3.50
N ARG A 24 -14.28 -11.15 4.24
CA ARG A 24 -12.99 -11.65 3.72
C ARG A 24 -13.18 -12.54 2.49
N GLN A 25 -14.21 -13.38 2.46
CA GLN A 25 -14.51 -14.21 1.29
C GLN A 25 -14.90 -13.37 0.08
N LEU A 26 -15.71 -12.32 0.26
CA LEU A 26 -16.11 -11.41 -0.83
C LEU A 26 -14.96 -10.56 -1.38
N LEU A 27 -13.97 -10.23 -0.53
CA LEU A 27 -12.80 -9.44 -0.92
C LEU A 27 -11.67 -10.28 -1.55
N LYS A 28 -11.76 -11.61 -1.55
CA LYS A 28 -10.75 -12.46 -2.20
C LYS A 28 -10.84 -12.32 -3.71
N ARG A 29 -9.69 -12.07 -4.36
CA ARG A 29 -9.58 -12.08 -5.82
C ARG A 29 -9.92 -13.46 -6.38
N PRO A 30 -10.45 -13.55 -7.62
CA PRO A 30 -10.57 -14.82 -8.31
C PRO A 30 -9.21 -15.55 -8.41
N PRO A 31 -9.20 -16.89 -8.32
CA PRO A 31 -7.98 -17.66 -8.51
C PRO A 31 -7.50 -17.54 -9.96
N ILE A 32 -6.17 -17.59 -10.16
CA ILE A 32 -5.55 -17.57 -11.48
C ILE A 32 -5.32 -19.03 -11.93
N PRO A 33 -5.76 -19.46 -13.12
CA PRO A 33 -5.55 -20.83 -13.59
C PRO A 33 -4.07 -21.23 -13.56
N GLY A 34 -3.77 -22.37 -12.92
CA GLY A 34 -2.40 -22.90 -12.82
C GLY A 34 -1.48 -22.19 -11.83
N VAL A 35 -1.96 -21.16 -11.11
CA VAL A 35 -1.14 -20.39 -10.16
C VAL A 35 -1.75 -20.51 -8.76
N GLN A 36 -1.05 -21.18 -7.85
CA GLN A 36 -1.46 -21.25 -6.44
C GLN A 36 -1.23 -19.91 -5.73
N ASP A 37 -2.13 -19.55 -4.83
CA ASP A 37 -2.07 -18.36 -3.96
C ASP A 37 -1.63 -17.07 -4.69
N TRP A 38 -2.10 -16.89 -5.93
CA TRP A 38 -1.74 -15.76 -6.80
C TRP A 38 -0.23 -15.58 -7.04
N GLY A 39 0.56 -16.64 -6.86
CA GLY A 39 2.01 -16.61 -7.01
C GLY A 39 2.73 -15.95 -5.83
N ILE A 40 2.03 -15.73 -4.72
CA ILE A 40 2.62 -15.22 -3.49
C ILE A 40 3.55 -16.31 -2.91
N PRO A 41 4.83 -16.00 -2.64
CA PRO A 41 5.74 -16.95 -2.01
C PRO A 41 5.25 -17.36 -0.61
N PRO A 42 5.58 -18.57 -0.14
CA PRO A 42 5.27 -18.96 1.23
C PRO A 42 5.93 -18.04 2.25
N ASP A 43 5.35 -17.96 3.44
CA ASP A 43 5.89 -17.15 4.54
C ASP A 43 7.36 -17.47 4.80
N SER A 44 8.15 -16.41 5.00
CA SER A 44 9.57 -16.55 5.33
C SER A 44 9.74 -17.35 6.62
N GLN A 45 10.59 -18.38 6.58
CA GLN A 45 10.95 -19.20 7.74
C GLN A 45 12.13 -18.62 8.53
N GLN A 46 12.68 -17.49 8.10
CA GLN A 46 13.82 -16.86 8.77
C GLN A 46 13.37 -16.18 10.06
N ALA A 47 14.18 -16.32 11.11
CA ALA A 47 13.98 -15.57 12.34
C ALA A 47 14.13 -14.07 12.07
N CYS A 48 13.18 -13.27 12.57
CA CYS A 48 13.28 -11.83 12.52
C CYS A 48 14.48 -11.36 13.34
N ASP A 49 15.20 -10.34 12.87
CA ASP A 49 16.28 -9.71 13.62
C ASP A 49 15.74 -9.20 14.98
N PRO A 50 16.29 -9.69 16.11
CA PRO A 50 15.82 -9.31 17.44
C PRO A 50 15.94 -7.80 17.71
N ALA A 51 16.90 -7.11 17.10
CA ALA A 51 17.05 -5.67 17.25
C ALA A 51 15.88 -4.92 16.59
N ILE A 52 15.49 -5.35 15.37
CA ILE A 52 14.35 -4.78 14.64
C ILE A 52 13.04 -5.08 15.39
N ALA A 53 12.85 -6.33 15.83
CA ALA A 53 11.67 -6.73 16.58
C ALA A 53 11.49 -5.92 17.87
N THR A 54 12.57 -5.71 18.62
CA THR A 54 12.55 -4.88 19.85
C THR A 54 12.19 -3.43 19.55
N LYS A 55 12.79 -2.85 18.50
CA LYS A 55 12.52 -1.47 18.07
C LYS A 55 11.06 -1.28 17.66
N LEU A 56 10.50 -2.22 16.90
CA LEU A 56 9.09 -2.20 16.53
C LEU A 56 8.16 -2.34 17.75
N ALA A 57 8.49 -3.22 18.69
CA ALA A 57 7.73 -3.38 19.92
C ALA A 57 7.69 -2.07 20.74
N GLN A 58 8.83 -1.38 20.86
CA GLN A 58 8.91 -0.07 21.52
C GLN A 58 8.04 0.98 20.83
N PHE A 59 8.15 1.12 19.51
CA PHE A 59 7.31 2.07 18.76
C PHE A 59 5.82 1.79 18.87
N HIS A 60 5.46 0.51 18.85
CA HIS A 60 4.08 0.09 19.02
C HIS A 60 3.54 0.39 20.42
N ALA A 61 4.36 0.20 21.47
CA ALA A 61 3.99 0.59 22.83
C ALA A 61 3.77 2.11 22.94
N LEU A 62 4.69 2.93 22.39
CA LEU A 62 4.57 4.39 22.39
C LEU A 62 3.33 4.90 21.64
N LYS A 63 2.93 4.20 20.57
CA LYS A 63 1.73 4.55 19.79
C LYS A 63 0.43 4.18 20.52
N LYS A 64 0.44 3.13 21.34
CA LYS A 64 -0.74 2.61 22.07
C LYS A 64 -0.88 3.18 23.49
N ASP A 65 0.05 4.03 23.92
CA ASP A 65 0.00 4.70 25.21
C ASP A 65 -1.34 5.47 25.35
N PRO A 66 -2.17 5.14 26.35
CA PRO A 66 -3.49 5.76 26.51
C PRO A 66 -3.44 7.20 27.01
N ASP A 67 -2.36 7.59 27.71
CA ASP A 67 -2.24 8.92 28.32
C ASP A 67 -1.57 9.92 27.38
N ASN A 68 -0.63 9.46 26.55
CA ASN A 68 0.07 10.30 25.57
C ASN A 68 0.48 9.51 24.32
N PRO A 69 -0.46 9.25 23.38
CA PRO A 69 -0.17 8.51 22.17
C PRO A 69 0.82 9.28 21.29
N LYS A 70 2.03 8.73 21.11
CA LYS A 70 3.06 9.36 20.27
C LYS A 70 2.90 8.94 18.81
N HIS A 71 2.48 9.88 17.98
CA HIS A 71 2.50 9.75 16.53
C HIS A 71 3.82 10.32 15.97
N PHE A 72 4.69 9.44 15.47
CA PHE A 72 5.98 9.84 14.89
C PHE A 72 5.83 10.79 13.71
N ASN A 73 4.76 10.64 12.92
CA ASN A 73 4.47 11.54 11.81
C ASN A 73 4.29 12.97 12.31
N ASP A 74 3.67 13.19 13.48
CA ASP A 74 3.48 14.53 14.03
C ASP A 74 4.81 15.15 14.46
N SER A 75 5.66 14.34 15.10
CA SER A 75 7.02 14.75 15.48
C SER A 75 7.86 15.10 14.24
N LEU A 76 7.74 14.29 13.19
CA LEU A 76 8.45 14.45 11.92
C LEU A 76 7.97 15.69 11.16
N MET A 77 6.66 15.94 11.09
CA MET A 77 6.09 17.13 10.46
C MET A 77 6.33 18.42 11.27
N SER A 78 6.50 18.31 12.59
CA SER A 78 6.88 19.46 13.43
C SER A 78 8.28 19.98 13.09
N ASN A 79 9.18 19.11 12.60
CA ASN A 79 10.54 19.47 12.25
C ASN A 79 10.58 20.40 11.02
N ARG A 80 11.19 21.58 11.17
CA ARG A 80 11.31 22.56 10.08
C ARG A 80 12.14 22.03 8.90
N SER A 81 13.14 21.19 9.15
CA SER A 81 13.93 20.57 8.07
C SER A 81 13.09 19.64 7.21
N PHE A 82 12.04 19.02 7.80
CA PHE A 82 11.12 18.17 7.05
C PHE A 82 10.17 18.95 6.14
N ARG A 83 10.04 20.26 6.37
CA ARG A 83 9.22 21.18 5.55
C ARG A 83 10.04 21.91 4.48
N ASN A 84 11.29 21.51 4.27
CA ASN A 84 12.14 22.07 3.23
C ASN A 84 11.72 21.52 1.84
N PRO A 85 11.35 22.38 0.87
CA PRO A 85 11.03 21.94 -0.50
C PRO A 85 12.14 21.12 -1.17
N HIS A 86 13.40 21.32 -0.76
CA HIS A 86 14.55 20.57 -1.29
C HIS A 86 14.85 19.26 -0.54
N LEU A 87 14.10 18.92 0.52
CA LEU A 87 14.35 17.68 1.25
C LEU A 87 14.12 16.45 0.37
N TYR A 88 13.07 16.48 -0.46
CA TYR A 88 12.74 15.38 -1.34
C TYR A 88 13.91 15.01 -2.28
N THR A 89 14.52 16.00 -2.93
CA THR A 89 15.68 15.81 -3.80
C THR A 89 16.85 15.15 -3.07
N HIS A 90 17.17 15.60 -1.85
CA HIS A 90 18.24 14.99 -1.06
C HIS A 90 17.91 13.55 -0.61
N LEU A 91 16.63 13.24 -0.35
CA LEU A 91 16.22 11.88 0.00
C LEU A 91 16.35 10.94 -1.19
N VAL A 92 15.98 11.39 -2.40
CA VAL A 92 16.18 10.64 -3.64
C VAL A 92 17.66 10.38 -3.89
N GLU A 93 18.50 11.42 -3.79
CA GLU A 93 19.96 11.32 -3.90
C GLU A 93 20.56 10.36 -2.86
N PHE A 94 20.09 10.41 -1.61
CA PHE A 94 20.61 9.55 -0.54
C PHE A 94 20.25 8.07 -0.72
N VAL A 95 19.05 7.78 -1.20
CA VAL A 95 18.56 6.39 -1.40
C VAL A 95 18.98 5.85 -2.77
N ASP A 96 19.61 6.67 -3.62
CA ASP A 96 20.05 6.33 -4.98
C ASP A 96 18.90 5.73 -5.82
N VAL A 97 17.74 6.40 -5.77
CA VAL A 97 16.54 5.96 -6.48
C VAL A 97 16.42 6.67 -7.82
N ASP A 98 16.33 5.91 -8.91
CA ASP A 98 15.91 6.44 -10.21
C ASP A 98 14.38 6.57 -10.26
N GLU A 99 13.89 7.80 -10.14
CA GLU A 99 12.47 8.17 -10.17
C GLU A 99 11.78 7.84 -11.50
N ARG A 100 12.54 7.61 -12.57
CA ARG A 100 12.00 7.27 -13.88
C ARG A 100 11.81 5.77 -14.08
N THR A 101 12.30 4.94 -13.16
CA THR A 101 12.21 3.47 -13.27
C THR A 101 10.77 3.00 -13.34
N THR A 102 10.51 1.96 -14.14
CA THR A 102 9.19 1.34 -14.23
C THR A 102 9.23 -0.15 -13.90
N ASN A 103 8.06 -0.71 -13.60
CA ASN A 103 7.91 -2.16 -13.41
C ASN A 103 7.79 -2.92 -14.75
N PHE A 104 7.92 -2.24 -15.89
CA PHE A 104 7.89 -2.85 -17.21
C PHE A 104 9.31 -3.12 -17.71
N PRO A 105 9.52 -4.21 -18.45
CA PRO A 105 10.81 -4.43 -19.09
C PRO A 105 11.03 -3.36 -20.18
N PRO A 106 12.29 -2.93 -20.43
CA PRO A 106 12.58 -1.79 -21.31
C PRO A 106 12.15 -1.98 -22.78
N ASP A 107 12.01 -3.22 -23.22
CA ASP A 107 11.47 -3.57 -24.55
C ASP A 107 9.98 -3.23 -24.70
N VAL A 108 9.24 -3.21 -23.59
CA VAL A 108 7.82 -2.80 -23.55
C VAL A 108 7.72 -1.29 -23.34
N TRP A 109 8.51 -0.73 -22.43
CA TRP A 109 8.52 0.70 -22.16
C TRP A 109 9.87 1.14 -21.57
N ASP A 110 10.58 1.99 -22.31
CA ASP A 110 11.79 2.66 -21.83
C ASP A 110 11.49 4.15 -21.55
N PRO A 111 11.48 4.57 -20.27
CA PRO A 111 11.33 5.98 -19.88
C PRO A 111 12.38 6.91 -20.49
N ASN A 112 13.53 6.38 -20.92
CA ASN A 112 14.63 7.15 -21.47
C ASN A 112 14.63 7.19 -23.01
N ASP A 113 13.75 6.44 -23.68
CA ASP A 113 13.53 6.51 -25.14
C ASP A 113 12.65 7.71 -25.52
N VAL A 114 13.02 8.90 -25.03
CA VAL A 114 12.36 10.16 -25.38
C VAL A 114 12.93 10.66 -26.70
N LYS A 115 12.08 10.81 -27.71
CA LYS A 115 12.47 11.30 -29.04
C LYS A 115 12.51 12.82 -29.10
N ASP A 116 13.46 13.35 -29.88
CA ASP A 116 13.62 14.79 -30.04
C ASP A 116 12.33 15.48 -30.52
N GLU A 117 11.62 14.86 -31.45
CA GLU A 117 10.36 15.38 -31.99
C GLU A 117 9.24 15.56 -30.95
N TRP A 118 9.34 14.94 -29.77
CA TRP A 118 8.35 15.07 -28.69
C TRP A 118 8.60 16.27 -27.79
N PHE A 119 9.74 16.95 -27.90
CA PHE A 119 9.98 18.18 -27.14
C PHE A 119 9.04 19.29 -27.59
N ALA A 120 8.59 20.11 -26.62
CA ALA A 120 7.61 21.17 -26.85
C ALA A 120 8.01 22.15 -27.97
N ASP A 121 9.31 22.47 -28.07
CA ASP A 121 9.86 23.34 -29.10
C ASP A 121 9.67 22.76 -30.51
N ASN A 122 9.86 21.46 -30.65
CA ASN A 122 9.71 20.75 -31.93
C ASN A 122 8.23 20.59 -32.29
N ILE A 123 7.36 20.23 -31.33
CA ILE A 123 5.90 20.15 -31.53
C ILE A 123 5.31 21.50 -31.97
N GLY A 124 5.72 22.59 -31.31
CA GLY A 124 5.25 23.94 -31.63
C GLY A 124 5.61 24.37 -33.06
N THR A 125 6.70 23.85 -33.60
CA THR A 125 7.12 24.08 -34.99
C THR A 125 6.16 23.37 -35.95
N PHE A 126 5.81 22.10 -35.71
CA PHE A 126 4.84 21.35 -36.53
C PHE A 126 3.44 21.97 -36.55
N LEU A 127 2.99 22.56 -35.44
CA LEU A 127 1.67 23.21 -35.35
C LEU A 127 1.59 24.55 -36.10
N ARG A 128 2.73 25.20 -36.39
CA ARG A 128 2.77 26.46 -37.14
C ARG A 128 2.73 26.28 -38.66
N TYR A 129 2.98 25.06 -39.16
CA TYR A 129 2.99 24.73 -40.58
C TYR A 129 1.75 23.96 -41.05
N ARG A 130 0.67 23.96 -40.25
CA ARG A 130 -0.62 23.34 -40.55
C ARG A 130 -1.70 24.42 -40.61
#